data_AF-A0A2H5WG25-F1
#
_entry.id   AF-A0A2H5WG25-F1
#
_cell.length_a   1.000
_cell.length_b   1.000
_cell.length_c   1.000
_cell.angle_alpha   90.00
_cell.angle_beta   90.00
_cell.angle_gamma   90.00
#
_symmetry.space_group_name_H-M   'P 1'
#
loop_
_entity.id
_entity.type
_entity.pdbx_description
1 polymer ?
#
loop_
_entity_poly.entity_id
_entity_poly.type
_entity_poly.pdbx_seq_one_letter_code
_entity_poly.pdbx_strand_id
1 'polypeptide(L)' 'MIKALGGYRGRRWRDISVTRSPSGAPRVVLQGNAKQRADALGVTDVLVTFTHERTHAVAFALAVGEHRGSAP' A
#
# COMPACT_ATOMS: atom_id res chain seq x y z
N MET A 1 4.14 -0.99 2.23
CA MET A 1 3.41 0.16 1.64
C MET A 1 4.31 1.12 0.89
N ILE A 2 5.12 1.95 1.57
CA ILE A 2 5.95 2.98 0.90
C ILE A 2 6.80 2.40 -0.24
N LYS A 3 7.45 1.26 0.00
CA LYS A 3 8.25 0.55 -1.01
C LYS A 3 7.42 0.06 -2.20
N ALA A 4 6.24 -0.50 -1.94
CA ALA A 4 5.33 -0.98 -2.99
C ALA A 4 4.83 0.16 -3.89
N LEU A 5 4.73 1.39 -3.36
CA LEU A 5 4.38 2.60 -4.12
C LEU A 5 5.60 3.28 -4.78
N GLY A 6 6.78 2.64 -4.80
CA GLY A 6 8.00 3.22 -5.35
C GLY A 6 8.53 4.46 -4.61
N GLY A 7 8.06 4.71 -3.39
CA GLY A 7 8.40 5.90 -2.58
C GLY A 7 7.69 7.19 -2.99
N TYR A 8 7.55 8.13 -2.03
CA TYR A 8 6.98 9.48 -2.23
C TYR A 8 7.46 10.46 -1.13
N ARG A 9 7.30 11.78 -1.32
CA ARG A 9 7.76 12.84 -0.40
C ARG A 9 6.65 13.28 0.58
N GLY A 10 7.03 13.76 1.78
CA GLY A 10 6.12 14.32 2.81
C GLY A 10 5.51 13.28 3.76
N ARG A 11 5.69 13.45 5.08
CA ARG A 11 5.08 12.68 6.22
C ARG A 11 4.83 11.17 5.97
N ARG A 12 5.86 10.50 5.46
CA ARG A 12 5.91 9.19 4.75
C ARG A 12 5.11 7.99 5.28
N TRP A 13 4.54 8.01 6.47
CA TRP A 13 3.77 6.87 6.99
C TRP A 13 2.39 7.23 7.52
N ARG A 14 2.13 8.49 7.88
CA ARG A 14 0.82 8.90 8.44
C ARG A 14 -0.30 8.93 7.40
N ASP A 15 0.08 9.10 6.14
CA ASP A 15 -0.80 9.04 4.98
C ASP A 15 -1.23 7.59 4.64
N ILE A 16 -0.75 6.61 5.40
CA ILE A 16 -1.00 5.18 5.21
C ILE A 16 -1.56 4.62 6.51
N SER A 17 -2.74 4.03 6.46
CA SER A 17 -3.30 3.30 7.61
C SER A 17 -3.68 1.88 7.22
N VAL A 18 -3.57 0.97 8.19
CA VAL A 18 -4.05 -0.40 8.09
C VAL A 18 -5.24 -0.51 9.03
N THR A 19 -6.39 -0.83 8.46
CA THR A 19 -7.66 -1.06 9.15
C THR A 19 -8.00 -2.55 9.08
N ARG A 20 -9.05 -2.98 9.79
CA ARG A 20 -9.58 -4.35 9.67
C ARG A 20 -10.92 -4.30 8.95
N SER A 21 -11.10 -5.14 7.96
CA SER A 21 -12.42 -5.39 7.37
C SER A 21 -13.32 -6.13 8.39
N PRO A 22 -14.65 -6.19 8.15
CA PRO A 22 -15.55 -7.04 8.94
C PRO A 22 -15.15 -8.52 8.95
N SER A 23 -14.50 -9.00 7.89
CA SER A 23 -13.94 -10.36 7.81
C SER A 23 -12.66 -10.56 8.64
N GLY A 24 -12.12 -9.50 9.25
CA GLY A 24 -10.87 -9.53 10.01
C GLY A 24 -9.61 -9.37 9.17
N ALA A 25 -9.71 -9.39 7.85
CA ALA A 25 -8.59 -9.18 6.95
C ALA A 25 -8.06 -7.72 7.04
N PRO A 26 -6.74 -7.52 6.96
CA PRO A 26 -6.19 -6.17 6.94
C PRO A 26 -6.56 -5.45 5.65
N ARG A 27 -6.99 -4.18 5.77
CA ARG A 27 -7.33 -3.31 4.66
C ARG A 27 -6.50 -2.03 4.69
N VAL A 28 -5.87 -1.70 3.57
CA VAL A 28 -5.04 -0.50 3.45
C VAL A 28 -5.91 0.69 3.07
N VAL A 29 -5.68 1.82 3.73
CA VAL A 29 -6.27 3.09 3.37
C VAL A 29 -5.15 4.09 3.13
N LEU A 30 -5.12 4.65 1.92
CA LEU A 30 -4.16 5.67 1.49
C LEU A 30 -4.85 7.04 1.43
N GLN A 31 -4.18 8.04 1.97
CA GLN A 31 -4.61 9.44 1.96
C GLN A 31 -3.43 10.34 1.57
N GLY A 32 -3.66 11.65 1.45
CA GLY A 32 -2.60 12.63 1.24
C GLY A 32 -1.65 12.28 0.08
N ASN A 33 -0.35 12.36 0.34
CA ASN A 33 0.69 12.12 -0.67
C ASN A 33 0.80 10.64 -1.05
N ALA A 34 0.45 9.72 -0.14
CA ALA A 34 0.43 8.29 -0.44
C ALA A 34 -0.64 7.95 -1.48
N LYS A 35 -1.83 8.53 -1.35
CA LYS A 35 -2.93 8.36 -2.31
C LYS A 35 -2.56 8.97 -3.66
N GLN A 36 -2.07 10.21 -3.68
CA GLN A 36 -1.64 10.86 -4.93
C GLN A 36 -0.58 10.03 -5.68
N ARG A 37 0.36 9.42 -4.94
CA ARG A 37 1.35 8.51 -5.54
C ARG A 37 0.71 7.24 -6.11
N ALA A 38 -0.20 6.60 -5.37
CA ALA A 38 -0.90 5.41 -5.84
C ALA A 38 -1.72 5.70 -7.10
N ASP A 39 -2.47 6.81 -7.11
CA ASP A 39 -3.25 7.27 -8.26
C ASP A 39 -2.35 7.49 -9.49
N ALA A 40 -1.20 8.17 -9.32
CA ALA A 40 -0.24 8.41 -10.40
C ALA A 40 0.41 7.14 -10.96
N LEU A 41 0.46 6.06 -10.17
CA LEU A 41 0.96 4.75 -10.58
C LEU A 41 -0.15 3.84 -11.15
N GLY A 42 -1.40 4.28 -11.17
CA GLY A 42 -2.54 3.45 -11.60
C GLY A 42 -2.85 2.30 -10.62
N VAL A 43 -2.45 2.43 -9.36
CA VAL A 43 -2.71 1.44 -8.31
C VAL A 43 -4.19 1.49 -7.94
N THR A 44 -4.89 0.38 -8.10
CA THR A 44 -6.31 0.22 -7.79
C THR A 44 -6.54 -0.39 -6.41
N ASP A 45 -5.60 -1.20 -5.92
CA ASP A 45 -5.65 -1.79 -4.59
C ASP A 45 -4.26 -2.06 -4.01
N VAL A 46 -4.16 -2.20 -2.69
CA VAL A 46 -2.92 -2.61 -2.03
C VAL A 46 -3.19 -3.72 -1.02
N LEU A 47 -2.69 -4.91 -1.33
CA LEU A 47 -2.78 -6.07 -0.45
C LEU A 47 -1.63 -6.07 0.54
N VAL A 48 -1.91 -6.49 1.78
CA VAL A 48 -0.91 -6.57 2.84
C VAL A 48 -1.05 -7.82 3.68
N THR A 49 0.08 -8.40 4.02
CA THR A 49 0.20 -9.38 5.10
C THR A 49 1.30 -8.92 6.04
N PHE A 50 1.15 -9.22 7.32
CA PHE A 50 2.21 -9.00 8.28
C PHE A 50 2.16 -10.04 9.39
N THR A 51 3.32 -10.38 9.90
CA THR A 51 3.52 -11.25 11.06
C THR A 51 4.52 -10.60 11.99
N HIS A 52 4.44 -10.91 13.27
CA HIS A 52 5.37 -10.40 14.25
C HIS A 52 5.61 -11.45 15.32
N GLU A 53 6.80 -11.39 15.88
CA GLU A 53 7.20 -12.08 17.09
C GLU A 53 7.74 -11.05 18.10
N ARG A 54 8.35 -11.52 19.19
CA ARG A 54 8.81 -10.65 20.27
C ARG A 54 9.81 -9.58 19.82
N THR A 55 10.69 -9.92 18.89
CA THR A 55 11.85 -9.09 18.50
C THR A 55 11.80 -8.63 17.05
N HIS A 56 10.98 -9.25 16.21
CA HIS A 56 10.91 -8.95 14.78
C HIS A 56 9.47 -8.82 14.30
N ALA A 57 9.31 -8.01 13.26
CA ALA A 57 8.08 -7.93 12.49
C ALA A 57 8.41 -7.91 11.01
N VAL A 58 7.62 -8.62 10.23
CA VAL A 58 7.74 -8.70 8.78
C VAL A 58 6.42 -8.31 8.16
N ALA A 59 6.46 -7.50 7.11
CA ALA A 59 5.31 -7.13 6.32
C ALA A 59 5.61 -7.27 4.84
N PHE A 60 4.66 -7.86 4.10
CA PHE A 60 4.68 -7.95 2.66
C PHE A 60 3.52 -7.13 2.10
N ALA A 61 3.79 -6.36 1.03
CA ALA A 61 2.80 -5.47 0.43
C ALA A 61 2.88 -5.55 -1.09
N LEU A 62 1.73 -5.77 -1.73
CA LEU A 62 1.58 -5.78 -3.18
C LEU A 62 0.71 -4.60 -3.60
N ALA A 63 1.23 -3.73 -4.47
CA ALA A 63 0.41 -2.75 -5.16
C ALA A 63 -0.19 -3.41 -6.41
N VAL A 64 -1.51 -3.46 -6.48
CA VAL A 64 -2.27 -3.99 -7.60
C VAL A 64 -2.73 -2.81 -8.44
N GLY A 65 -2.59 -2.91 -9.75
CA GLY A 65 -3.00 -1.87 -10.68
C GLY A 65 -3.07 -2.42 -12.09
N GLU A 66 -3.80 -1.74 -12.94
CA GLU A 66 -3.91 -2.12 -14.35
C GLU A 66 -2.60 -1.81 -15.06
N HIS A 67 -2.01 -2.80 -15.72
CA HIS A 67 -0.95 -2.54 -16.66
C HIS A 67 -1.58 -1.95 -17.92
N ARG A 68 -1.54 -0.62 -18.08
CA ARG A 68 -1.70 -0.03 -19.40
C ARG A 68 -0.48 -0.44 -20.22
N GLY A 69 -0.57 -1.59 -20.87
CA GLY A 69 0.36 -1.97 -21.91
C GLY A 69 0.42 -0.82 -22.91
N SER A 70 1.63 -0.41 -23.29
CA SER A 70 1.81 0.28 -24.56
C SER A 70 1.13 -0.59 -25.61
N ALA A 71 0.18 -0.06 -26.36
CA ALA A 71 -0.20 -0.69 -27.62
C ALA A 71 1.10 -0.95 -28.42
N PRO A 72 1.21 -2.09 -29.12
CA PRO A 72 2.36 -2.36 -29.97
C PRO A 72 2.56 -1.27 -31.02
#